data_AF-A0A3D0XMN9-F1
#
_entry.id   AF-A0A3D0XMN9-F1
#
_cell.length_a   1.000
_cell.length_b   1.000
_cell.length_c   1.000
_cell.angle_alpha   90.00
_cell.angle_beta   90.00
_cell.angle_gamma   90.00
#
_symmetry.space_group_name_H-M   'P 1'
#
loop_
_entity.id
_entity.type
_entity.pdbx_description
1 polymer ?
#
loop_
_entity_poly.entity_id
_entity_poly.type
_entity_poly.pdbx_seq_one_letter_code
_entity_poly.pdbx_strand_id
1 'polypeptide(L)'
;PALTLGLEPIRGDLMKERPVSRKANMISPTMFAGILGNGLFLSFVFLLQQWTNFIGGTSAQQSTILFTLFVIFQLFNAFNCRELGQESILRHFTDNRLMLGVFALVFVLQVIITEFGGMVFGTVPLPLTIWVKIIITAVSVLVFSEIVKLLKRVFSKNAQLTTD
;
A
#
# COMPACT_ATOMS: atom_id res chain seq x y z
N PRO A 1 8.53 -8.46 -0.04
CA PRO A 1 8.37 -7.10 -0.60
C PRO A 1 9.69 -6.45 -1.04
N ALA A 2 10.64 -6.18 -0.14
CA ALA A 2 11.89 -5.49 -0.49
C ALA A 2 12.74 -6.25 -1.52
N LEU A 3 12.99 -7.56 -1.29
CA LEU A 3 13.78 -8.40 -2.19
C LEU A 3 13.22 -8.44 -3.63
N THR A 4 11.90 -8.47 -3.78
CA THR A 4 11.22 -8.52 -5.09
C THR A 4 11.26 -7.20 -5.87
N LEU A 5 11.61 -6.07 -5.23
CA LEU A 5 11.86 -4.80 -5.93
C LEU A 5 13.27 -4.75 -6.53
N GLY A 6 14.26 -5.40 -5.89
CA GLY A 6 15.63 -5.52 -6.42
C GLY A 6 15.79 -6.54 -7.56
N LEU A 7 14.73 -7.26 -7.92
CA LEU A 7 14.70 -8.26 -9.00
C LEU A 7 13.83 -7.82 -10.20
N GLU A 8 13.36 -6.58 -10.22
CA GLU A 8 12.58 -6.04 -11.33
C GLU A 8 13.50 -5.68 -12.52
N PRO A 9 13.23 -6.18 -13.75
CA PRO A 9 14.10 -5.92 -14.89
C PRO A 9 14.14 -4.42 -15.26
N ILE A 10 15.33 -3.98 -15.68
CA ILE A 10 15.62 -2.60 -16.08
C ILE A 10 14.66 -2.17 -17.20
N ARG A 11 13.77 -1.22 -16.91
CA ARG A 11 12.85 -0.63 -17.90
C ARG A 11 13.66 0.04 -19.01
N GLY A 12 13.42 -0.33 -20.27
CA GLY A 12 14.18 0.19 -21.42
C GLY A 12 14.15 1.71 -21.60
N ASP A 13 13.16 2.40 -21.02
CA ASP A 13 13.04 3.86 -21.06
C ASP A 13 14.00 4.59 -20.10
N LEU A 14 14.66 3.88 -19.17
CA LEU A 14 15.64 4.47 -18.23
C LEU A 14 16.83 5.12 -18.93
N MET A 15 17.12 4.76 -20.20
CA MET A 15 18.14 5.43 -21.01
C MET A 15 17.69 6.77 -21.62
N LYS A 16 16.41 7.13 -21.53
CA LYS A 16 15.89 8.45 -21.99
C LYS A 16 15.78 9.48 -20.86
N GLU A 17 15.77 9.04 -19.60
CA GLU A 17 15.78 9.97 -18.47
C GLU A 17 17.15 10.64 -18.29
N ARG A 18 17.16 11.90 -17.83
CA ARG A 18 18.41 12.63 -17.58
C ARG A 18 19.15 12.00 -16.40
N PRO A 19 20.49 11.81 -16.46
CA PRO A 19 21.23 11.17 -15.40
C PRO A 19 21.11 11.92 -14.08
N VAL A 20 20.69 11.22 -13.02
CA VAL A 20 20.57 11.75 -11.66
C VAL A 20 21.93 12.28 -11.18
N SER A 21 21.95 13.51 -10.67
CA SER A 21 23.20 14.13 -10.22
C SER A 21 23.69 13.49 -8.91
N ARG A 22 25.01 13.44 -8.72
CA ARG A 22 25.63 12.93 -7.47
C ARG A 22 25.31 13.76 -6.22
N LYS A 23 24.57 14.87 -6.36
CA LYS A 23 24.10 15.73 -5.25
C LYS A 23 22.56 15.69 -5.10
N ALA A 24 21.86 14.84 -5.85
CA ALA A 24 20.41 14.66 -5.68
C ALA A 24 20.12 13.85 -4.40
N ASN A 25 19.16 14.33 -3.60
CA ASN A 25 18.70 13.59 -2.43
C ASN A 25 17.97 12.30 -2.88
N MET A 26 18.31 11.15 -2.27
CA MET A 26 17.62 9.86 -2.52
C MET A 26 16.11 9.90 -2.25
N ILE A 27 15.66 10.83 -1.40
CA ILE A 27 14.25 11.07 -1.12
C ILE A 27 13.94 12.51 -1.53
N SER A 28 13.07 12.69 -2.51
CA SER A 28 12.58 14.01 -2.89
C SER A 28 11.52 14.52 -1.90
N PRO A 29 11.29 15.85 -1.78
CA PRO A 29 10.21 16.39 -0.96
C PRO A 29 8.82 15.85 -1.36
N THR A 30 8.60 15.56 -2.65
CA THR A 30 7.35 14.99 -3.16
C THR A 30 7.16 13.54 -2.73
N MET A 31 8.22 12.73 -2.70
CA MET A 31 8.20 11.37 -2.12
C MET A 31 7.97 11.40 -0.60
N PHE A 32 8.68 12.27 0.13
CA PHE A 32 8.52 12.41 1.58
C PHE A 32 7.08 12.80 1.96
N ALA A 33 6.49 13.79 1.26
CA ALA A 33 5.08 14.15 1.43
C ALA A 33 4.11 13.04 0.98
N GLY A 34 4.55 12.08 0.16
CA GLY A 34 3.79 10.87 -0.19
C GLY A 34 3.79 9.82 0.93
N ILE A 35 4.95 9.60 1.54
CA ILE A 35 5.13 8.72 2.70
C ILE A 35 4.34 9.25 3.89
N LEU A 36 4.47 10.53 4.23
CA LEU A 36 3.69 11.16 5.32
C LEU A 36 2.18 11.09 5.07
N GLY A 37 1.73 11.34 3.83
CA GLY A 37 0.30 11.25 3.49
C GLY A 37 -0.29 9.85 3.71
N ASN A 38 0.43 8.80 3.26
CA ASN A 38 0.01 7.42 3.48
C ASN A 38 0.09 7.01 4.96
N GLY A 39 1.13 7.44 5.68
CA GLY A 39 1.27 7.17 7.12
C GLY A 39 0.18 7.83 7.97
N LEU A 40 -0.14 9.10 7.71
CA LEU A 40 -1.23 9.81 8.38
C LEU A 40 -2.59 9.16 8.10
N PHE A 41 -2.85 8.75 6.85
CA PHE A 41 -4.10 8.08 6.49
C PHE A 41 -4.23 6.69 7.14
N LEU A 42 -3.14 5.91 7.20
CA LEU A 42 -3.11 4.65 7.93
C LEU A 42 -3.47 4.85 9.41
N SER A 43 -2.81 5.80 10.07
CA SER A 43 -3.07 6.14 11.48
C SER A 43 -4.53 6.58 11.69
N PHE A 44 -5.09 7.39 10.78
CA PHE A 44 -6.49 7.81 10.85
C PHE A 44 -7.45 6.61 10.74
N VAL A 45 -7.22 5.69 9.80
CA VAL A 45 -8.06 4.49 9.62
C VAL A 45 -7.93 3.54 10.82
N PHE A 46 -6.75 3.42 11.43
CA PHE A 46 -6.55 2.62 12.63
C PHE A 46 -7.28 3.21 13.85
N LEU A 47 -7.22 4.53 14.05
CA LEU A 47 -7.98 5.22 15.08
C LEU A 47 -9.49 5.09 14.85
N LEU A 48 -9.97 5.22 13.60
CA LEU A 48 -11.37 5.05 13.24
C LEU A 48 -11.87 3.62 13.49
N GLN A 49 -11.09 2.59 13.15
CA GLN A 49 -11.41 1.20 13.47
C GLN A 49 -11.38 0.95 14.99
N GLN A 50 -10.49 1.59 15.75
CA GLN A 50 -10.45 1.44 17.21
C GLN A 50 -11.64 2.11 17.91
N TRP A 51 -12.08 3.28 17.42
CA TRP A 51 -13.22 4.02 18.00
C TRP A 51 -14.58 3.48 17.56
N THR A 52 -14.76 3.19 16.26
CA THR A 52 -16.07 2.83 15.69
C THR A 52 -16.25 1.32 15.54
N ASN A 53 -15.16 0.54 15.46
CA ASN A 53 -15.17 -0.91 15.19
C ASN A 53 -16.14 -1.31 14.06
N PHE A 54 -16.11 -0.58 12.94
CA PHE A 54 -17.05 -0.78 11.83
C PHE A 54 -16.88 -2.18 11.16
N ILE A 55 -15.70 -2.79 11.31
CA ILE A 55 -15.46 -4.18 10.90
C ILE A 55 -16.29 -5.15 11.75
N GLY A 56 -16.60 -4.81 13.01
CA GLY A 56 -17.54 -5.54 13.85
C GLY A 56 -16.97 -6.83 14.46
N GLY A 57 -15.70 -6.80 14.88
CA GLY A 57 -15.08 -7.90 15.61
C GLY A 57 -15.24 -7.78 17.13
N THR A 58 -15.18 -8.89 17.85
CA THR A 58 -15.07 -8.90 19.31
C THR A 58 -13.74 -8.29 19.78
N SER A 59 -13.63 -7.91 21.06
CA SER A 59 -12.40 -7.32 21.63
C SER A 59 -11.15 -8.18 21.36
N ALA A 60 -11.24 -9.51 21.57
CA ALA A 60 -10.15 -10.44 21.26
C ALA A 60 -9.80 -10.50 19.77
N GLN A 61 -10.75 -10.25 18.88
CA GLN A 61 -10.52 -10.22 17.43
C GLN A 61 -9.96 -8.87 16.94
N GLN A 62 -10.10 -7.76 17.69
CA GLN A 62 -9.60 -6.43 17.27
C GLN A 62 -8.11 -6.46 16.93
N SER A 63 -7.27 -7.07 17.78
CA SER A 63 -5.83 -7.22 17.53
C SER A 63 -5.54 -7.95 16.22
N THR A 64 -6.28 -9.03 15.94
CA THR A 64 -6.13 -9.81 14.70
C THR A 64 -6.60 -9.03 13.46
N ILE A 65 -7.68 -8.26 13.61
CA ILE A 65 -8.21 -7.38 12.56
C ILE A 65 -7.21 -6.28 12.22
N LEU A 66 -6.66 -5.58 13.23
CA LEU A 66 -5.67 -4.52 13.03
C LEU A 66 -4.37 -5.07 12.43
N PHE A 67 -3.89 -6.23 12.90
CA PHE A 67 -2.73 -6.90 12.31
C PHE A 67 -2.95 -7.28 10.84
N THR A 68 -4.11 -7.87 10.52
CA THR A 68 -4.46 -8.27 9.15
C THR A 68 -4.65 -7.07 8.22
N LEU A 69 -5.29 -6.01 8.72
CA LEU A 69 -5.43 -4.74 8.01
C LEU A 69 -4.06 -4.09 7.75
N PHE A 70 -3.13 -4.14 8.72
CA PHE A 70 -1.75 -3.63 8.55
C PHE A 70 -0.99 -4.40 7.48
N VAL A 71 -1.00 -5.74 7.51
CA VAL A 71 -0.28 -6.57 6.54
C VAL A 71 -0.81 -6.34 5.12
N ILE A 72 -2.13 -6.30 4.94
CA ILE A 72 -2.76 -6.05 3.63
C ILE A 72 -2.50 -4.62 3.16
N PHE A 73 -2.59 -3.61 4.05
CA PHE A 73 -2.24 -2.23 3.71
C PHE A 73 -0.79 -2.11 3.26
N GLN A 74 0.17 -2.71 3.98
CA GLN A 74 1.59 -2.62 3.63
C GLN A 74 1.92 -3.32 2.31
N LEU A 75 1.11 -4.30 1.89
CA LEU A 75 1.19 -4.92 0.57
C LEU A 75 0.70 -3.95 -0.53
N PHE A 76 -0.44 -3.29 -0.33
CA PHE A 76 -0.91 -2.23 -1.24
C PHE A 76 0.00 -0.98 -1.25
N ASN A 77 0.66 -0.68 -0.13
CA ASN A 77 1.69 0.36 -0.03
C ASN A 77 2.93 -0.02 -0.84
N ALA A 78 3.39 -1.28 -0.77
CA ALA A 78 4.47 -1.79 -1.61
C ALA A 78 4.14 -1.72 -3.11
N PHE A 79 2.88 -1.96 -3.51
CA PHE A 79 2.40 -1.66 -4.87
C PHE A 79 2.56 -0.17 -5.21
N ASN A 80 2.05 0.70 -4.33
CA ASN A 80 2.12 2.15 -4.51
C ASN A 80 3.55 2.70 -4.62
N CYS A 81 4.51 2.08 -3.95
CA CYS A 81 5.93 2.43 -4.00
C CYS A 81 6.70 1.76 -5.15
N ARG A 82 6.15 0.73 -5.79
CA ARG A 82 6.71 0.13 -7.02
C ARG A 82 6.32 0.95 -8.24
N GLU A 83 5.06 1.37 -8.31
CA GLU A 83 4.53 2.21 -9.39
C GLU A 83 4.80 3.71 -9.12
N LEU A 84 6.09 4.07 -9.01
CA LEU A 84 6.57 5.46 -8.91
C LEU A 84 6.61 6.20 -10.25
N GLY A 85 6.31 5.50 -11.36
CA GLY A 85 6.24 6.08 -12.70
C GLY A 85 4.96 6.88 -12.94
N GLN A 86 4.97 7.68 -14.01
CA GLN A 86 3.85 8.55 -14.44
C GLN A 86 2.71 7.79 -15.16
N GLU A 87 2.48 6.51 -14.86
CA GLU A 87 1.37 5.68 -15.36
C GLU A 87 0.35 5.46 -14.23
N SER A 88 -0.91 5.09 -14.55
CA SER A 88 -1.90 4.78 -13.51
C SER A 88 -1.79 3.32 -13.07
N ILE A 89 -1.88 3.07 -11.75
CA ILE A 89 -1.68 1.75 -11.13
C ILE A 89 -2.69 0.73 -11.67
N LEU A 90 -3.89 1.17 -12.05
CA LEU A 90 -4.94 0.33 -12.60
C LEU A 90 -4.60 -0.27 -13.98
N ARG A 91 -3.60 0.27 -14.70
CA ARG A 91 -3.27 -0.14 -16.07
C ARG A 91 -2.42 -1.41 -16.15
N HIS A 92 -1.59 -1.67 -15.13
CA HIS A 92 -0.66 -2.82 -15.09
C HIS A 92 -0.92 -3.79 -13.92
N PHE A 93 -1.99 -3.55 -13.14
CA PHE A 93 -2.36 -4.30 -11.93
C PHE A 93 -2.38 -5.84 -12.12
N THR A 94 -2.84 -6.30 -13.29
CA THR A 94 -2.97 -7.73 -13.66
C THR A 94 -1.77 -8.30 -14.40
N ASP A 95 -0.94 -7.47 -15.03
CA ASP A 95 0.15 -7.91 -15.92
C ASP A 95 1.39 -8.32 -15.10
N ASN A 96 1.57 -7.72 -13.92
CA ASN A 96 2.72 -7.93 -13.04
C ASN A 96 2.61 -9.23 -12.21
N ARG A 97 2.76 -10.38 -12.88
CA ARG A 97 2.71 -11.73 -12.26
C ARG A 97 3.57 -11.87 -10.99
N LEU A 98 4.72 -11.20 -10.94
CA LEU A 98 5.61 -11.17 -9.77
C LEU A 98 4.92 -10.57 -8.53
N MET A 99 4.19 -9.46 -8.71
CA MET A 99 3.51 -8.80 -7.60
C MET A 99 2.26 -9.58 -7.16
N LEU A 100 1.52 -10.15 -8.12
CA LEU A 100 0.35 -10.98 -7.83
C LEU A 100 0.75 -12.27 -7.10
N GLY A 101 1.93 -12.84 -7.40
CA GLY A 101 2.56 -13.91 -6.63
C GLY A 101 2.89 -13.51 -5.19
N VAL A 102 3.42 -12.30 -4.96
CA VAL A 102 3.63 -11.77 -3.59
C VAL A 102 2.30 -11.55 -2.87
N PHE A 103 1.26 -11.09 -3.55
CA PHE A 103 -0.08 -10.96 -2.99
C PHE A 103 -0.61 -12.31 -2.50
N ALA A 104 -0.60 -13.33 -3.38
CA ALA A 104 -1.05 -14.67 -3.05
C ALA A 104 -0.25 -15.30 -1.90
N LEU A 105 1.09 -15.18 -1.92
CA LEU A 105 1.96 -15.71 -0.88
C LEU A 105 1.68 -15.10 0.50
N VAL A 106 1.56 -13.76 0.57
CA VAL A 106 1.27 -13.08 1.85
C VAL A 106 -0.17 -13.35 2.30
N PHE A 107 -1.14 -13.46 1.39
CA PHE A 107 -2.52 -13.81 1.74
C PHE A 107 -2.60 -15.22 2.34
N VAL A 108 -1.95 -16.22 1.73
CA VAL A 108 -1.86 -17.59 2.27
C VAL A 108 -1.14 -17.61 3.61
N LEU A 109 -0.01 -16.90 3.74
CA LEU A 109 0.70 -16.78 5.02
C LEU A 109 -0.17 -16.15 6.11
N GLN A 110 -0.94 -15.11 5.76
CA GLN A 110 -1.83 -14.44 6.71
C GLN A 110 -2.96 -15.35 7.19
N VAL A 111 -3.57 -16.15 6.31
CA VAL A 111 -4.56 -17.17 6.70
C VAL A 111 -3.92 -18.21 7.64
N ILE A 112 -2.70 -18.66 7.36
CA ILE A 112 -1.98 -19.58 8.27
C ILE A 112 -1.74 -18.91 9.64
N ILE A 113 -1.42 -17.62 9.69
CA ILE A 113 -1.19 -16.88 10.94
C ILE A 113 -2.51 -16.59 11.71
N THR A 114 -3.65 -16.38 11.05
CA THR A 114 -4.93 -16.19 11.76
C THR A 114 -5.47 -17.48 12.35
N GLU A 115 -5.31 -18.62 11.65
CA GLU A 115 -5.85 -19.91 12.09
C GLU A 115 -4.90 -20.68 13.02
N PHE A 116 -3.59 -20.68 12.76
CA PHE A 116 -2.59 -21.46 13.52
C PHE A 116 -1.60 -20.60 14.32
N GLY A 117 -1.51 -19.29 14.07
CA GLY A 117 -0.55 -18.41 14.71
C GLY A 117 -0.91 -17.98 16.15
N GLY A 118 -2.09 -18.34 16.66
CA GLY A 118 -2.68 -17.75 17.88
C GLY A 118 -1.78 -17.80 19.12
N MET A 119 -1.03 -18.90 19.31
CA MET A 119 -0.12 -19.08 20.44
C MET A 119 1.10 -18.15 20.44
N VAL A 120 1.53 -17.66 19.26
CA VAL A 120 2.74 -16.84 19.08
C VAL A 120 2.40 -15.38 18.80
N PHE A 121 1.32 -15.12 18.06
CA PHE A 121 0.92 -13.79 17.60
C PHE A 121 -0.30 -13.22 18.33
N GLY A 122 -0.91 -13.96 19.26
CA GLY A 122 -2.14 -13.55 19.94
C GLY A 122 -3.35 -13.46 19.01
N THR A 123 -3.29 -14.15 17.86
CA THR A 123 -4.33 -14.12 16.84
C THR A 123 -5.51 -15.05 17.18
N VAL A 124 -6.70 -14.65 16.71
CA VAL A 124 -7.96 -15.38 16.87
C VAL A 124 -8.54 -15.63 15.49
N PRO A 125 -9.02 -16.85 15.17
CA PRO A 125 -9.68 -17.15 13.90
C PRO A 125 -10.73 -16.11 13.51
N LEU A 126 -10.66 -15.65 12.26
CA LEU A 126 -11.53 -14.59 11.74
C LEU A 126 -12.52 -15.17 10.73
N PRO A 127 -13.85 -14.97 10.91
CA PRO A 127 -14.83 -15.42 9.93
C PRO A 127 -14.65 -14.67 8.60
N LEU A 128 -14.99 -15.33 7.49
CA LEU A 128 -14.87 -14.78 6.13
C LEU A 128 -15.58 -13.42 5.95
N THR A 129 -16.65 -13.16 6.71
CA THR A 129 -17.35 -11.88 6.74
C THR A 129 -16.47 -10.72 7.23
N ILE A 130 -15.58 -10.96 8.20
CA ILE A 130 -14.61 -9.97 8.68
C ILE A 130 -13.46 -9.81 7.68
N TRP A 131 -12.95 -10.90 7.11
CA TRP A 131 -11.96 -10.85 6.03
C TRP A 131 -12.40 -9.98 4.84
N VAL A 132 -13.63 -10.17 4.36
CA VAL A 132 -14.20 -9.36 3.25
C VAL A 132 -14.25 -7.88 3.62
N LYS A 133 -14.67 -7.53 4.85
CA LYS A 133 -14.65 -6.12 5.32
C LYS A 133 -13.23 -5.54 5.40
N ILE A 134 -12.24 -6.31 5.85
CA ILE A 134 -10.83 -5.87 5.88
C ILE A 134 -10.34 -5.59 4.45
N ILE A 135 -10.64 -6.47 3.49
CA ILE A 135 -10.26 -6.29 2.08
C ILE A 135 -10.93 -5.04 1.49
N ILE A 136 -12.24 -4.85 1.69
CA ILE A 136 -12.97 -3.64 1.24
C ILE A 136 -12.35 -2.37 1.83
N THR A 137 -11.97 -2.40 3.11
CA THR A 137 -11.27 -1.28 3.78
C THR A 137 -9.92 -1.00 3.14
N ALA A 138 -9.09 -2.03 2.94
CA ALA A 138 -7.76 -1.86 2.35
C ALA A 138 -7.83 -1.37 0.89
N VAL A 139 -8.88 -1.74 0.16
CA VAL A 139 -9.15 -1.22 -1.21
C VAL A 139 -9.62 0.23 -1.19
N SER A 140 -10.48 0.67 -0.26
CA SER A 140 -10.86 2.09 -0.18
C SER A 140 -9.67 2.97 0.24
N VAL A 141 -8.78 2.46 1.11
CA VAL A 141 -7.49 3.07 1.45
C VAL A 141 -6.58 3.21 0.21
N LEU A 142 -6.48 2.15 -0.61
CA LEU A 142 -5.72 2.17 -1.87
C LEU A 142 -6.25 3.24 -2.83
N VAL A 143 -7.57 3.31 -3.01
CA VAL A 143 -8.21 4.31 -3.89
C VAL A 143 -7.94 5.73 -3.39
N PHE A 144 -7.98 5.98 -2.07
CA PHE A 144 -7.61 7.29 -1.52
C PHE A 144 -6.13 7.64 -1.80
N SER A 145 -5.21 6.68 -1.68
CA SER A 145 -3.78 6.88 -1.99
C SER A 145 -3.55 7.28 -3.45
N GLU A 146 -4.21 6.59 -4.40
CA GLU A 146 -4.15 6.92 -5.83
C GLU A 146 -4.80 8.27 -6.12
N ILE A 147 -5.93 8.63 -5.48
CA ILE A 147 -6.54 9.97 -5.60
C ILE A 147 -5.57 11.07 -5.12
N VAL A 148 -4.89 10.88 -3.98
CA VAL A 148 -3.89 11.85 -3.48
C VAL A 148 -2.68 11.97 -4.42
N LYS A 149 -2.24 10.86 -5.04
CA LYS A 149 -1.22 10.88 -6.09
C LYS A 149 -1.68 11.64 -7.33
N LEU A 150 -2.89 11.37 -7.84
CA LEU A 150 -3.47 12.02 -9.01
C LEU A 150 -3.67 13.52 -8.77
N LEU A 151 -4.17 13.93 -7.60
CA LEU A 151 -4.29 15.34 -7.23
C LEU A 151 -2.93 16.03 -7.21
N LYS A 152 -1.91 15.45 -6.54
CA LYS A 152 -0.54 15.99 -6.57
C LYS A 152 0.01 16.10 -7.99
N ARG A 153 -0.29 15.12 -8.84
CA ARG A 153 0.12 15.10 -10.25
C ARG A 153 -0.52 16.23 -11.07
N VAL A 154 -1.82 16.51 -10.86
CA VAL A 154 -2.53 17.63 -11.49
C VAL A 154 -1.97 18.97 -11.01
N PHE A 155 -1.87 19.18 -9.69
CA PHE A 155 -1.32 20.42 -9.14
C PHE A 155 0.14 20.65 -9.55
N SER A 156 0.98 19.61 -9.60
CA SER A 156 2.37 19.71 -10.07
C SER A 156 2.49 19.97 -11.58
N LYS A 157 1.47 19.63 -12.39
CA LYS A 157 1.40 20.03 -13.80
C LYS A 157 1.00 21.50 -13.95
N ASN A 158 0.00 21.93 -13.19
CA ASN A 158 -0.47 23.32 -13.22
C ASN A 158 0.62 24.31 -12.76
N ALA A 159 1.44 23.93 -11.77
CA ALA A 159 2.56 24.74 -11.30
C ALA A 159 3.68 24.95 -12.33
N GLN A 160 3.73 24.16 -13.42
CA GLN A 160 4.64 24.35 -14.55
C GLN A 160 4.01 25.21 -15.67
N LEU A 161 2.68 25.34 -15.68
CA LEU A 161 1.91 26.12 -16.67
C LEU A 161 1.64 27.57 -16.22
N THR A 162 2.20 27.98 -15.07
CA THR A 162 2.10 29.34 -14.52
C THR A 162 3.47 30.04 -14.44
N THR A 163 4.45 29.53 -15.17
CA THR A 163 5.84 30.05 -15.23
C THR A 163 6.35 30.29 -16.65
N ASP A 164 5.50 30.04 -17.65
CA ASP A 164 5.66 30.41 -19.07
C ASP A 164 4.69 31.56 -19.40
#